data_AF-A0A7Y3B2P8-F1
#
_entry.id   AF-A0A7Y3B2P8-F1
#
_cell.length_a   1.000
_cell.length_b   1.000
_cell.length_c   1.000
_cell.angle_alpha   90.00
_cell.angle_beta   90.00
_cell.angle_gamma   90.00
#
_symmetry.space_group_name_H-M   'P 1'
#
loop_
_entity.id
_entity.type
_entity.pdbx_description
1 polymer ?
#
loop_
_entity_poly.entity_id
_entity_poly.type
_entity_poly.pdbx_seq_one_letter_code
_entity_poly.pdbx_strand_id
1 'polypeptide(L)'
;MRRIWPTIALAALLTACGGGELTLSEYASQAEDLVAEMESQFESLDAAWESQVPSAEGARTYWDGRLDIRAEFLDGVRELDPPAAVEDQHAAALDVFARITAADEALAERADAFETITDHWQWVDTPEGRASDALLQEVFAFCRASQADFDATKDLEGLKDLPWIPSEMTEVVSVAFGCPEG
;
A
#
# COMPACT_ATOMS: atom_id res chain seq x y z
N MET A 1 38.82 -33.29 -21.45
CA MET A 1 38.01 -32.19 -22.01
C MET A 1 37.10 -31.69 -20.89
N ARG A 2 37.40 -30.52 -20.29
CA ARG A 2 36.57 -29.28 -20.34
C ARG A 2 35.16 -29.52 -19.75
N ARG A 3 34.69 -28.87 -18.68
CA ARG A 3 35.04 -27.58 -18.05
C ARG A 3 34.74 -27.64 -16.53
N ILE A 4 35.66 -27.07 -15.75
CA ILE A 4 35.46 -26.63 -14.36
C ILE A 4 34.67 -25.32 -14.43
N TRP A 5 33.55 -25.21 -13.72
CA TRP A 5 32.95 -23.93 -13.32
C TRP A 5 32.90 -23.93 -11.79
N PRO A 6 33.57 -22.98 -11.12
CA PRO A 6 33.44 -22.81 -9.68
C PRO A 6 32.15 -22.03 -9.45
N THR A 7 31.11 -22.67 -8.94
CA THR A 7 29.99 -21.93 -8.38
C THR A 7 30.47 -21.36 -7.06
N ILE A 8 30.86 -20.10 -7.11
CA ILE A 8 31.16 -19.26 -5.97
C ILE A 8 29.93 -19.28 -5.07
N ALA A 9 30.13 -19.71 -3.83
CA ALA A 9 29.20 -19.50 -2.75
C ALA A 9 29.07 -18.00 -2.50
N LEU A 10 27.87 -17.45 -2.72
CA LEU A 10 27.46 -16.22 -2.06
C LEU A 10 26.33 -16.59 -1.10
N ALA A 11 26.73 -16.92 0.12
CA ALA A 11 25.83 -16.89 1.26
C ALA A 11 25.52 -15.40 1.50
N ALA A 12 24.39 -14.93 0.99
CA ALA A 12 23.81 -13.68 1.45
C ALA A 12 23.28 -13.95 2.87
N LEU A 13 24.01 -13.39 3.82
CA LEU A 13 23.70 -13.38 5.23
C LEU A 13 22.32 -12.72 5.42
N LEU A 14 21.32 -13.55 5.75
CA LEU A 14 20.17 -13.13 6.52
C LEU A 14 20.67 -12.75 7.92
N THR A 15 21.24 -11.55 8.08
CA THR A 15 21.27 -10.87 9.37
C THR A 15 19.94 -10.17 9.55
N ALA A 16 18.92 -10.97 9.88
CA ALA A 16 17.85 -10.50 10.75
C ALA A 16 18.49 -10.01 12.06
N CYS A 17 18.00 -8.87 12.57
CA CYS A 17 18.53 -8.07 13.70
C CYS A 17 19.74 -7.17 13.37
N GLY A 18 19.54 -6.16 12.53
CA GLY A 18 20.34 -4.93 12.52
C GLY A 18 19.42 -3.73 12.72
N GLY A 19 19.36 -3.19 13.94
CA GLY A 19 18.58 -1.99 14.25
C GLY A 19 19.26 -0.72 13.74
N GLY A 20 19.29 -0.57 12.41
CA GLY A 20 19.63 0.69 11.74
C GLY A 20 18.48 1.07 10.82
N GLU A 21 18.22 2.38 10.70
CA GLU A 21 17.23 2.93 9.77
C GLU A 21 17.41 2.33 8.37
N LEU A 22 16.30 1.94 7.75
CA LEU A 22 16.28 1.53 6.35
C LEU A 22 16.83 2.67 5.48
N THR A 23 17.55 2.33 4.41
CA THR A 23 17.77 3.33 3.35
C THR A 23 16.44 3.67 2.69
N LEU A 24 16.34 4.86 2.08
CA LEU A 24 15.09 5.29 1.47
C LEU A 24 14.64 4.36 0.32
N SER A 25 15.57 3.73 -0.40
CA SER A 25 15.23 2.72 -1.42
C SER A 25 14.76 1.38 -0.81
N GLU A 26 15.36 0.93 0.29
CA GLU A 26 14.91 -0.28 1.01
C GLU A 26 13.54 -0.07 1.65
N TYR A 27 13.28 1.12 2.19
CA TYR A 27 11.97 1.50 2.71
C TYR A 27 10.92 1.51 1.59
N ALA A 28 11.21 2.19 0.46
CA ALA A 28 10.29 2.27 -0.66
C ALA A 28 9.96 0.88 -1.23
N SER A 29 10.96 0.03 -1.44
CA SER A 29 10.76 -1.34 -1.94
C SER A 29 9.90 -2.18 -1.00
N GLN A 30 10.14 -2.11 0.32
CA GLN A 30 9.35 -2.89 1.28
C GLN A 30 7.91 -2.37 1.39
N ALA A 31 7.71 -1.05 1.33
CA ALA A 31 6.38 -0.46 1.32
C ALA A 31 5.60 -0.86 0.03
N GLU A 32 6.26 -0.86 -1.12
CA GLU A 32 5.69 -1.31 -2.40
C GLU A 32 5.30 -2.79 -2.36
N ASP A 33 6.16 -3.65 -1.78
CA ASP A 33 5.87 -5.09 -1.63
C ASP A 33 4.64 -5.32 -0.73
N LEU A 34 4.52 -4.60 0.39
CA LEU A 34 3.34 -4.68 1.28
C LEU A 34 2.05 -4.25 0.57
N VAL A 35 2.11 -3.17 -0.22
CA VAL A 35 0.94 -2.71 -0.99
C VAL A 35 0.54 -3.74 -2.04
N ALA A 36 1.50 -4.25 -2.80
CA ALA A 36 1.25 -5.25 -3.84
C ALA A 36 0.67 -6.56 -3.26
N GLU A 37 1.15 -6.97 -2.08
CA GLU A 37 0.61 -8.12 -1.36
C GLU A 37 -0.84 -7.88 -0.91
N MET A 38 -1.13 -6.73 -0.30
CA MET A 38 -2.50 -6.35 0.10
C MET A 38 -3.46 -6.29 -1.10
N GLU A 39 -3.05 -5.66 -2.20
CA GLU A 39 -3.86 -5.55 -3.42
C GLU A 39 -4.18 -6.92 -4.02
N SER A 40 -3.17 -7.79 -4.14
CA SER A 40 -3.34 -9.17 -4.61
C SER A 40 -4.32 -9.96 -3.72
N GLN A 41 -4.25 -9.78 -2.40
CA GLN A 41 -5.17 -10.41 -1.47
C GLN A 41 -6.61 -9.88 -1.63
N PHE A 42 -6.79 -8.57 -1.79
CA PHE A 42 -8.10 -7.97 -2.07
C PHE A 42 -8.69 -8.45 -3.40
N GLU A 43 -7.91 -8.51 -4.47
CA GLU A 43 -8.37 -9.02 -5.78
C GLU A 43 -8.85 -10.47 -5.66
N SER A 44 -8.10 -11.31 -4.93
CA SER A 44 -8.48 -12.70 -4.69
C SER A 44 -9.78 -12.80 -3.86
N LEU A 45 -9.91 -11.96 -2.83
CA LEU A 45 -11.10 -11.91 -1.98
C LEU A 45 -12.34 -11.43 -2.74
N ASP A 46 -12.20 -10.37 -3.54
CA ASP A 46 -13.26 -9.82 -4.39
C ASP A 46 -13.71 -10.85 -5.42
N ALA A 47 -12.77 -11.53 -6.08
CA ALA A 47 -13.08 -12.61 -7.03
C ALA A 47 -13.82 -13.79 -6.37
N ALA A 48 -13.42 -14.16 -5.15
CA ALA A 48 -14.10 -15.20 -4.39
C ALA A 48 -15.54 -14.79 -4.04
N TRP A 49 -15.74 -13.56 -3.58
CA TRP A 49 -17.06 -12.99 -3.27
C TRP A 49 -17.97 -12.94 -4.49
N GLU A 50 -17.47 -12.44 -5.62
CA GLU A 50 -18.25 -12.35 -6.86
C GLU A 50 -18.62 -13.72 -7.46
N SER A 51 -17.84 -14.77 -7.15
CA SER A 51 -18.09 -16.12 -7.65
C SER A 51 -19.24 -16.87 -6.95
N GLN A 52 -19.64 -16.42 -5.75
CA GLN A 52 -20.69 -17.05 -4.95
C GLN A 52 -22.05 -16.36 -5.13
N VAL A 53 -23.13 -17.04 -4.74
CA VAL A 53 -24.46 -16.39 -4.64
C VAL A 53 -24.46 -15.46 -3.42
N PRO A 54 -24.86 -14.18 -3.57
CA PRO A 54 -24.89 -13.24 -2.45
C PRO A 54 -25.74 -13.77 -1.29
N SER A 55 -25.20 -13.65 -0.08
CA SER A 55 -25.87 -14.05 1.16
C SER A 55 -25.31 -13.28 2.35
N ALA A 56 -26.05 -13.23 3.45
CA ALA A 56 -25.60 -12.55 4.67
C ALA A 56 -24.34 -13.22 5.27
N GLU A 57 -24.26 -14.56 5.25
CA GLU A 57 -23.05 -15.29 5.68
C GLU A 57 -21.86 -14.96 4.77
N GLY A 58 -22.07 -14.99 3.46
CA GLY A 58 -21.03 -14.64 2.49
C GLY A 58 -20.53 -13.21 2.63
N ALA A 59 -21.42 -12.25 2.91
CA ALA A 59 -21.04 -10.86 3.15
C ALA A 59 -20.21 -10.70 4.44
N ARG A 60 -20.55 -11.43 5.52
CA ARG A 60 -19.73 -11.46 6.74
C ARG A 60 -18.34 -12.01 6.46
N THR A 61 -18.25 -13.18 5.81
CA THR A 61 -16.95 -13.77 5.45
C THR A 61 -16.11 -12.83 4.59
N TYR A 62 -16.75 -12.13 3.63
CA TYR A 62 -16.08 -11.13 2.81
C TYR A 62 -15.51 -9.97 3.65
N TRP A 63 -16.34 -9.37 4.51
CA TRP A 63 -15.91 -8.22 5.31
C TRP A 63 -14.91 -8.59 6.40
N ASP A 64 -15.06 -9.74 7.06
CA ASP A 64 -14.06 -10.27 8.00
C ASP A 64 -12.71 -10.45 7.30
N GLY A 65 -12.70 -11.09 6.12
CA GLY A 65 -11.49 -11.26 5.33
C GLY A 65 -10.86 -9.94 4.90
N ARG A 66 -11.68 -8.95 4.51
CA ARG A 66 -11.18 -7.64 4.10
C ARG A 66 -10.52 -6.88 5.27
N LEU A 67 -11.12 -6.97 6.46
CA LEU A 67 -10.57 -6.35 7.68
C LEU A 67 -9.30 -7.07 8.15
N ASP A 68 -9.24 -8.40 8.05
CA ASP A 68 -8.03 -9.17 8.38
C ASP A 68 -6.85 -8.78 7.46
N ILE A 69 -7.06 -8.72 6.14
CA ILE A 69 -6.04 -8.26 5.18
C ILE A 69 -5.56 -6.84 5.52
N ARG A 70 -6.49 -5.94 5.85
CA ARG A 70 -6.15 -4.56 6.23
C ARG A 70 -5.31 -4.51 7.51
N ALA A 71 -5.65 -5.32 8.50
CA ALA A 71 -4.93 -5.39 9.76
C ALA A 71 -3.49 -5.89 9.56
N GLU A 72 -3.31 -6.97 8.79
CA GLU A 72 -1.99 -7.51 8.46
C GLU A 72 -1.13 -6.51 7.70
N PHE A 73 -1.69 -5.85 6.68
CA PHE A 73 -1.00 -4.79 5.95
C PHE A 73 -0.56 -3.65 6.88
N LEU A 74 -1.45 -3.17 7.74
CA LEU A 74 -1.15 -2.07 8.66
C LEU A 74 -0.08 -2.44 9.68
N ASP A 75 -0.09 -3.67 10.19
CA ASP A 75 0.95 -4.15 11.09
C ASP A 75 2.29 -4.22 10.35
N GLY A 76 2.33 -4.73 9.12
CA GLY A 76 3.52 -4.71 8.28
C GLY A 76 4.07 -3.30 8.03
N VAL A 77 3.20 -2.33 7.71
CA VAL A 77 3.63 -0.94 7.51
C VAL A 77 4.18 -0.34 8.81
N ARG A 78 3.57 -0.59 9.96
CA ARG A 78 4.06 -0.09 11.26
C ARG A 78 5.40 -0.68 11.68
N GLU A 79 5.73 -1.87 11.19
CA GLU A 79 7.01 -2.53 11.43
C GLU A 79 8.13 -1.97 10.54
N LEU A 80 7.81 -1.20 9.50
CA LEU A 80 8.81 -0.46 8.74
C LEU A 80 9.45 0.62 9.64
N ASP A 81 10.78 0.71 9.60
CA ASP A 81 11.55 1.78 10.25
C ASP A 81 11.84 2.87 9.20
N PRO A 82 10.97 3.90 9.05
CA PRO A 82 11.13 4.89 8.00
C PRO A 82 12.38 5.74 8.26
N PRO A 83 13.22 6.00 7.23
CA PRO A 83 14.28 6.97 7.37
C PRO A 83 13.71 8.35 7.72
N ALA A 84 14.44 9.14 8.53
CA ALA A 84 14.02 10.47 9.00
C ALA A 84 13.52 11.43 7.90
N ALA A 85 13.99 11.26 6.66
CA ALA A 85 13.54 12.05 5.51
C ALA A 85 12.06 11.83 5.13
N VAL A 86 11.45 10.70 5.51
CA VAL A 86 10.08 10.30 5.17
C VAL A 86 9.21 9.94 6.37
N GLU A 87 9.70 10.17 7.59
CA GLU A 87 8.96 9.87 8.84
C GLU A 87 7.58 10.56 8.89
N ASP A 88 7.52 11.86 8.56
CA ASP A 88 6.26 12.62 8.52
C ASP A 88 5.28 12.06 7.48
N GLN A 89 5.80 11.65 6.31
CA GLN A 89 4.97 11.07 5.25
C GLN A 89 4.50 9.66 5.61
N HIS A 90 5.34 8.87 6.26
CA HIS A 90 4.97 7.57 6.81
C HIS A 90 3.83 7.71 7.83
N ALA A 91 3.95 8.65 8.77
CA ALA A 91 2.90 8.93 9.75
C ALA A 91 1.58 9.39 9.08
N ALA A 92 1.66 10.25 8.06
CA ALA A 92 0.49 10.67 7.29
C ALA A 92 -0.17 9.49 6.53
N ALA A 93 0.63 8.58 5.97
CA ALA A 93 0.10 7.38 5.32
C ALA A 93 -0.63 6.47 6.32
N LEU A 94 -0.09 6.26 7.52
CA LEU A 94 -0.74 5.49 8.58
C LEU A 94 -2.08 6.12 9.02
N ASP A 95 -2.16 7.46 9.11
CA ASP A 95 -3.43 8.15 9.40
C ASP A 95 -4.47 7.91 8.30
N VAL A 96 -4.05 8.01 7.04
CA VAL A 96 -4.91 7.70 5.88
C VAL A 96 -5.42 6.25 5.94
N PHE A 97 -4.56 5.28 6.18
CA PHE A 97 -4.98 3.88 6.28
C PHE A 97 -5.88 3.61 7.49
N ALA A 98 -5.69 4.31 8.62
CA ALA A 98 -6.60 4.22 9.76
C ALA A 98 -8.01 4.72 9.40
N ARG A 99 -8.11 5.83 8.65
CA ARG A 99 -9.39 6.35 8.15
C ARG A 99 -10.06 5.40 7.17
N ILE A 100 -9.30 4.77 6.28
CA ILE A 100 -9.82 3.74 5.35
C ILE A 100 -10.33 2.54 6.13
N THR A 101 -9.58 2.08 7.13
CA THR A 101 -9.98 0.94 8.00
C THR A 101 -11.30 1.23 8.70
N ALA A 102 -11.46 2.43 9.29
CA ALA A 102 -12.72 2.83 9.90
C ALA A 102 -13.91 2.87 8.92
N ALA A 103 -13.65 3.21 7.65
CA ALA A 103 -14.67 3.15 6.61
C ALA A 103 -15.03 1.71 6.21
N ASP A 104 -14.03 0.82 6.11
CA ASP A 104 -14.23 -0.61 5.88
C ASP A 104 -15.02 -1.25 7.06
N GLU A 105 -14.72 -0.88 8.31
CA GLU A 105 -15.48 -1.33 9.50
C GLU A 105 -16.95 -0.87 9.46
N ALA A 106 -17.20 0.39 9.13
CA ALA A 106 -18.56 0.92 9.00
C ALA A 106 -19.35 0.21 7.89
N LEU A 107 -18.68 -0.16 6.80
CA LEU A 107 -19.27 -0.94 5.72
C LEU A 107 -19.57 -2.38 6.14
N ALA A 108 -18.68 -3.01 6.90
CA ALA A 108 -18.90 -4.33 7.49
C ALA A 108 -20.13 -4.34 8.42
N GLU A 109 -20.25 -3.34 9.31
CA GLU A 109 -21.43 -3.15 10.17
C GLU A 109 -22.70 -2.94 9.35
N ARG A 110 -22.63 -2.14 8.28
CA ARG A 110 -23.75 -1.93 7.37
C ARG A 110 -24.16 -3.23 6.67
N ALA A 111 -23.19 -4.03 6.23
CA ALA A 111 -23.45 -5.31 5.58
C ALA A 111 -24.14 -6.30 6.52
N ASP A 112 -23.71 -6.38 7.78
CA ASP A 112 -24.34 -7.24 8.80
C ASP A 112 -25.76 -6.81 9.17
N ALA A 113 -26.08 -5.52 9.03
CA ALA A 113 -27.40 -4.97 9.32
C ALA A 113 -28.47 -5.28 8.26
N PHE A 114 -28.10 -5.81 7.08
CA PHE A 114 -29.09 -6.19 6.07
C PHE A 114 -29.82 -7.49 6.45
N GLU A 115 -31.16 -7.48 6.39
CA GLU A 115 -31.96 -8.70 6.59
C GLU A 115 -31.67 -9.77 5.51
N THR A 116 -31.39 -9.30 4.28
CA THR A 116 -31.02 -10.13 3.14
C THR A 116 -30.01 -9.41 2.26
N ILE A 117 -29.04 -10.15 1.76
CA ILE A 117 -28.10 -9.70 0.73
C ILE A 117 -28.53 -10.33 -0.59
N THR A 118 -28.90 -9.49 -1.57
CA THR A 118 -29.33 -9.96 -2.90
C THR A 118 -28.39 -9.53 -4.01
N ASP A 119 -27.44 -8.66 -3.71
CA ASP A 119 -26.45 -8.12 -4.64
C ASP A 119 -25.09 -8.05 -3.94
N HIS A 120 -24.01 -8.34 -4.69
CA HIS A 120 -22.64 -8.36 -4.17
C HIS A 120 -22.18 -7.02 -3.60
N TRP A 121 -22.76 -5.92 -4.08
CA TRP A 121 -22.30 -4.57 -3.77
C TRP A 121 -23.42 -3.71 -3.19
N GLN A 122 -24.40 -4.35 -2.55
CA GLN A 122 -25.59 -3.71 -1.98
C GLN A 122 -25.28 -2.57 -0.99
N TRP A 123 -24.11 -2.59 -0.36
CA TRP A 123 -23.64 -1.55 0.56
C TRP A 123 -23.13 -0.28 -0.15
N VAL A 124 -22.82 -0.30 -1.45
CA VAL A 124 -22.24 0.84 -2.17
C VAL A 124 -23.16 2.06 -2.17
N ASP A 125 -24.48 1.84 -2.32
CA ASP A 125 -25.48 2.93 -2.34
C ASP A 125 -25.93 3.38 -0.94
N THR A 126 -25.33 2.86 0.12
CA THR A 126 -25.62 3.27 1.50
C THR A 126 -24.91 4.57 1.86
N PRO A 127 -25.29 5.25 2.96
CA PRO A 127 -24.50 6.37 3.47
C PRO A 127 -23.03 6.02 3.72
N GLU A 128 -22.76 4.81 4.22
CA GLU A 128 -21.41 4.31 4.49
C GLU A 128 -20.63 4.05 3.20
N GLY A 129 -21.28 3.47 2.18
CA GLY A 129 -20.68 3.30 0.84
C GLY A 129 -20.29 4.61 0.19
N ARG A 130 -21.16 5.62 0.24
CA ARG A 130 -20.84 6.97 -0.25
C ARG A 130 -19.75 7.66 0.55
N ALA A 131 -19.70 7.44 1.86
CA ALA A 131 -18.65 8.00 2.71
C ALA A 131 -17.28 7.36 2.40
N SER A 132 -17.25 6.05 2.17
CA SER A 132 -16.05 5.32 1.73
C SER A 132 -15.58 5.80 0.36
N ASP A 133 -16.48 5.97 -0.62
CA ASP A 133 -16.12 6.53 -1.94
C ASP A 133 -15.55 7.95 -1.83
N ALA A 134 -16.20 8.83 -1.05
CA ALA A 134 -15.68 10.18 -0.82
C ALA A 134 -14.28 10.17 -0.18
N LEU A 135 -14.04 9.27 0.78
CA LEU A 135 -12.73 9.07 1.37
C LEU A 135 -11.71 8.61 0.33
N LEU A 136 -12.04 7.63 -0.52
CA LEU A 136 -11.13 7.17 -1.58
C LEU A 136 -10.74 8.30 -2.54
N GLN A 137 -11.66 9.22 -2.85
CA GLN A 137 -11.34 10.40 -3.65
C GLN A 137 -10.33 11.34 -2.95
N GLU A 138 -10.45 11.50 -1.62
CA GLU A 138 -9.47 12.24 -0.83
C GLU A 138 -8.11 11.52 -0.81
N VAL A 139 -8.10 10.20 -0.69
CA VAL A 139 -6.87 9.38 -0.74
C VAL A 139 -6.19 9.51 -2.08
N PHE A 140 -6.92 9.44 -3.19
CA PHE A 140 -6.34 9.67 -4.52
C PHE A 140 -5.81 11.09 -4.68
N ALA A 141 -6.47 12.09 -4.11
CA ALA A 141 -5.96 13.46 -4.11
C ALA A 141 -4.66 13.58 -3.31
N PHE A 142 -4.58 12.95 -2.14
CA PHE A 142 -3.36 12.88 -1.34
C PHE A 142 -2.23 12.14 -2.08
N CYS A 143 -2.51 10.96 -2.63
CA CYS A 143 -1.56 10.17 -3.42
C CYS A 143 -0.97 10.99 -4.57
N ARG A 144 -1.83 11.68 -5.34
CA ARG A 144 -1.39 12.54 -6.45
C ARG A 144 -0.56 13.74 -5.99
N ALA A 145 -0.92 14.37 -4.87
CA ALA A 145 -0.16 15.49 -4.33
C ALA A 145 1.24 15.03 -3.88
N SER A 146 1.30 13.93 -3.14
CA SER A 146 2.56 13.31 -2.72
C SER A 146 3.41 12.90 -3.93
N GLN A 147 2.83 12.26 -4.96
CA GLN A 147 3.55 11.92 -6.19
C GLN A 147 4.08 13.17 -6.91
N ALA A 148 3.30 14.26 -6.97
CA ALA A 148 3.73 15.51 -7.57
C ALA A 148 4.91 16.15 -6.81
N ASP A 149 4.96 16.05 -5.49
CA ASP A 149 6.08 16.54 -4.69
C ASP A 149 7.36 15.73 -4.93
N PHE A 150 7.25 14.39 -5.09
CA PHE A 150 8.36 13.55 -5.51
C PHE A 150 8.80 13.82 -6.95
N ASP A 151 7.86 13.99 -7.88
CA ASP A 151 8.16 14.31 -9.28
C ASP A 151 8.80 15.70 -9.43
N ALA A 152 8.37 16.70 -8.66
CA ALA A 152 9.00 18.02 -8.62
C ALA A 152 10.44 17.94 -8.08
N THR A 153 10.69 17.03 -7.14
CA THR A 153 12.04 16.71 -6.66
C THR A 153 12.86 16.07 -7.78
N LYS A 154 12.29 15.17 -8.57
CA LYS A 154 12.92 14.57 -9.76
C LYS A 154 13.20 15.60 -10.87
N ASP A 155 12.34 16.60 -11.07
CA ASP A 155 12.58 17.69 -12.03
C ASP A 155 13.74 18.61 -11.60
N LEU A 156 13.88 18.86 -10.29
CA LEU A 156 15.06 19.53 -9.72
C LEU A 156 16.36 18.73 -9.96
N GLU A 157 16.25 17.42 -10.15
CA GLU A 157 17.37 16.53 -10.45
C GLU A 157 17.72 16.45 -11.93
N GLY A 158 16.80 16.77 -12.85
CA GLY A 158 17.14 17.03 -14.26
C GLY A 158 18.15 18.17 -14.44
N LEU A 159 18.36 18.96 -13.38
CA LEU A 159 19.38 20.00 -13.28
C LEU A 159 20.76 19.46 -12.80
N LYS A 160 20.89 18.17 -12.44
CA LYS A 160 22.16 17.53 -11.99
C LYS A 160 23.23 17.44 -13.08
N ASP A 161 22.84 17.47 -14.37
CA ASP A 161 23.79 17.55 -15.49
C ASP A 161 24.42 18.95 -15.64
N LEU A 162 24.04 19.89 -14.77
CA LEU A 162 24.69 21.19 -14.70
C LEU A 162 26.01 21.04 -13.91
N PRO A 163 27.16 21.45 -14.50
CA PRO A 163 28.50 21.14 -13.99
C PRO A 163 28.86 21.75 -12.62
N TRP A 164 27.92 22.40 -11.95
CA TRP A 164 28.10 23.07 -10.66
C TRP A 164 27.35 22.39 -9.49
N ILE A 165 26.59 21.32 -9.71
CA ILE A 165 25.95 20.56 -8.63
C ILE A 165 26.87 19.39 -8.19
N PRO A 166 27.24 19.28 -6.90
CA PRO A 166 28.13 18.21 -6.42
C PRO A 166 27.51 16.82 -6.55
N SER A 167 28.31 15.83 -6.98
CA SER A 167 27.92 14.42 -7.18
C SER A 167 27.54 13.66 -5.90
N GLU A 168 27.61 14.31 -4.74
CA GLU A 168 27.25 13.75 -3.43
C GLU A 168 25.74 13.92 -3.15
N MET A 169 25.02 14.69 -3.98
CA MET A 169 23.57 14.95 -3.86
C MET A 169 22.72 14.03 -4.76
N THR A 170 23.19 12.81 -5.04
CA THR A 170 22.73 12.01 -6.21
C THR A 170 22.00 10.70 -5.88
N GLU A 171 21.37 10.56 -4.72
CA GLU A 171 20.47 9.41 -4.50
C GLU A 171 19.08 9.69 -5.04
N VAL A 172 18.76 9.04 -6.16
CA VAL A 172 17.45 9.10 -6.82
C VAL A 172 16.55 8.09 -6.14
N VAL A 173 15.58 8.56 -5.36
CA VAL A 173 14.48 7.70 -4.91
C VAL A 173 13.29 7.94 -5.81
N SER A 174 13.12 7.01 -6.74
CA SER A 174 11.90 6.84 -7.50
C SER A 174 10.90 6.13 -6.58
N VAL A 175 10.02 6.89 -5.93
CA VAL A 175 8.85 6.30 -5.26
C VAL A 175 7.71 6.29 -6.27
N ALA A 176 7.17 5.11 -6.56
CA ALA A 176 5.97 4.97 -7.38
C ALA A 176 4.81 4.59 -6.46
N PHE A 177 3.99 5.56 -6.04
CA PHE A 177 2.83 5.27 -5.20
C PHE A 177 1.65 4.61 -5.94
N GLY A 178 1.82 4.25 -7.22
CA GLY A 178 0.79 3.53 -7.99
C GLY A 178 -0.53 4.29 -8.16
N CYS A 179 -0.54 5.63 -8.05
CA CYS A 179 -1.79 6.40 -8.11
C CYS A 179 -2.46 6.26 -9.49
N PRO A 180 -3.77 5.97 -9.57
CA PRO A 180 -4.48 5.87 -10.85
C PRO A 180 -4.48 7.23 -11.60
N GLU A 181 -4.26 7.17 -12.91
CA GLU A 181 -4.44 8.32 -13.80
C GLU A 181 -5.91 8.76 -13.80
N GLY A 182 -6.15 10.06 -13.62
CA GLY A 182 -7.50 10.64 -13.59
C GLY A 182 -8.14 10.76 -14.96
#